data_AF-A0A3D5U5Q6-F1
#
_entry.id   AF-A0A3D5U5Q6-F1
#
_cell.length_a   1.000
_cell.length_b   1.000
_cell.length_c   1.000
_cell.angle_alpha   90.00
_cell.angle_beta   90.00
_cell.angle_gamma   90.00
#
_symmetry.space_group_name_H-M   'P 1'
#
loop_
_entity.id
_entity.type
_entity.pdbx_description
1 polymer ?
#
loop_
_entity_poly.entity_id
_entity_poly.type
_entity_poly.pdbx_seq_one_letter_code
_entity_poly.pdbx_strand_id
1 'polypeptide(L)'
;MKAKPYLDEKGFDPARLAAALADFHRASMVDSKCICHIDNQPKNILLNAGDFYFVDFSDSREDYPETDVSHLLLFWAEEYEFIDFIRRAAAFLNSYQTQIPLDPQRWRFCLSDSINRFDKRRLQHRGKNPAVHSPRNRNWLSEVI
;
A
#
# COMPACT_ATOMS: atom_id res chain seq x y z
N MET A 1 0.94 -26.18 2.04
CA MET A 1 1.14 -25.05 1.09
C MET A 1 2.03 -24.02 1.76
N LYS A 2 2.93 -23.36 1.01
CA LYS A 2 3.81 -22.32 1.55
C LYS A 2 3.21 -20.95 1.19
N ALA A 3 3.13 -20.06 2.17
CA ALA A 3 2.74 -18.66 1.94
C ALA A 3 3.78 -17.98 1.03
N LYS A 4 3.34 -17.06 0.18
CA LYS A 4 4.19 -16.33 -0.77
C LYS A 4 3.87 -14.84 -0.76
N PRO A 5 4.79 -13.95 -1.16
CA PRO A 5 4.50 -12.54 -1.39
C PRO A 5 3.25 -12.37 -2.27
N TYR A 6 2.34 -11.48 -1.88
CA TYR A 6 1.03 -11.39 -2.57
C TYR A 6 1.13 -10.95 -4.04
N LEU A 7 2.11 -10.10 -4.40
CA LEU A 7 2.31 -9.68 -5.79
C LEU A 7 2.82 -10.80 -6.69
N ASP A 8 3.41 -11.86 -6.14
CA ASP A 8 3.82 -13.02 -6.92
C ASP A 8 2.60 -13.85 -7.39
N GLU A 9 1.43 -13.62 -6.80
CA GLU A 9 0.17 -14.27 -7.12
C GLU A 9 -0.70 -13.35 -8.00
N LYS A 10 -0.63 -13.55 -9.33
CA LYS A 10 -1.23 -12.68 -10.37
C LYS A 10 -2.72 -12.34 -10.19
N GLY A 11 -3.45 -13.14 -9.40
CA GLY A 11 -4.88 -13.04 -9.15
C GLY A 11 -5.28 -12.70 -7.72
N PHE A 12 -4.38 -12.15 -6.89
CA PHE A 12 -4.79 -11.73 -5.54
C PHE A 12 -5.96 -10.74 -5.60
N ASP A 13 -6.81 -10.77 -4.57
CA ASP A 13 -7.98 -9.91 -4.46
C ASP A 13 -7.61 -8.59 -3.74
N PRO A 14 -7.63 -7.43 -4.42
CA PRO A 14 -7.32 -6.14 -3.82
C PRO A 14 -8.28 -5.75 -2.70
N ALA A 15 -9.56 -6.13 -2.80
CA ALA A 15 -10.57 -5.78 -1.80
C ALA A 15 -10.37 -6.58 -0.51
N ARG A 16 -9.93 -7.84 -0.60
CA ARG A 16 -9.55 -8.65 0.56
C ARG A 16 -8.28 -8.15 1.24
N LEU A 17 -7.27 -7.74 0.49
CA LEU A 17 -6.06 -7.14 1.08
C LEU A 17 -6.39 -5.81 1.78
N ALA A 18 -7.25 -4.99 1.17
CA ALA A 18 -7.76 -3.78 1.81
C ALA A 18 -8.47 -4.07 3.13
N ALA A 19 -9.33 -5.10 3.16
CA ALA A 19 -10.02 -5.49 4.38
C ALA A 19 -9.04 -5.95 5.47
N ALA A 20 -8.07 -6.80 5.12
CA ALA A 20 -7.05 -7.27 6.06
C ALA A 20 -6.19 -6.13 6.63
N LEU A 21 -5.79 -5.16 5.80
CA LEU A 21 -5.02 -4.00 6.26
C LEU A 21 -5.87 -3.08 7.14
N ALA A 22 -7.15 -2.88 6.77
CA ALA A 22 -8.06 -2.07 7.58
C ALA A 22 -8.33 -2.70 8.96
N ASP A 23 -8.50 -4.02 9.03
CA ASP A 23 -8.64 -4.75 10.30
C ASP A 23 -7.39 -4.60 11.17
N PHE A 24 -6.21 -4.70 10.56
CA PHE A 24 -4.92 -4.46 11.25
C PHE A 24 -4.85 -3.03 11.84
N HIS A 25 -5.15 -2.00 11.05
CA HIS A 25 -5.15 -0.62 11.52
C HIS A 25 -6.21 -0.37 12.60
N ARG A 26 -7.43 -0.91 12.43
CA ARG A 26 -8.53 -0.76 13.39
C ARG A 26 -8.20 -1.33 14.76
N ALA A 27 -7.43 -2.41 14.83
CA ALA A 27 -7.05 -3.05 16.09
C ALA A 27 -6.29 -2.13 17.06
N SER A 28 -5.70 -1.03 16.57
CA SER A 28 -4.92 -0.08 17.36
C SER A 28 -5.32 1.39 17.16
N MET A 29 -6.48 1.64 16.52
CA MET A 29 -6.90 2.97 16.14
C MET A 29 -7.25 3.84 17.35
N VAL A 30 -6.55 4.96 17.53
CA VAL A 30 -6.81 6.01 18.53
C VAL A 30 -6.56 7.37 17.90
N ASP A 31 -7.50 8.32 18.05
CA ASP A 31 -7.37 9.70 17.54
C ASP A 31 -6.96 9.80 16.06
N SER A 32 -7.50 8.91 15.22
CA SER A 32 -7.20 8.76 13.78
C SER A 32 -5.80 8.25 13.42
N LYS A 33 -5.02 7.81 14.39
CA LYS A 33 -3.76 7.12 14.18
C LYS A 33 -3.89 5.65 14.56
N CYS A 34 -3.04 4.84 13.98
CA CYS A 34 -2.95 3.41 14.28
C CYS A 34 -1.49 2.98 14.22
N ILE A 35 -1.21 1.77 14.71
CA ILE A 35 0.04 1.11 14.36
C ILE A 35 0.02 0.83 12.85
N CYS A 36 0.92 1.51 12.15
CA CYS A 36 1.20 1.27 10.74
C CYS A 36 2.37 0.29 10.64
N HIS A 37 2.36 -0.53 9.60
CA HIS A 37 3.40 -1.49 9.29
C HIS A 37 4.70 -0.80 8.88
N ILE A 38 4.61 0.33 8.17
CA ILE A 38 5.69 1.16 7.61
C ILE A 38 6.50 0.44 6.51
N ASP A 39 7.01 -0.76 6.75
CA ASP A 39 7.74 -1.57 5.75
C ASP A 39 6.83 -2.58 5.03
N ASN A 40 5.70 -2.11 4.52
CA ASN A 40 4.68 -2.95 3.86
C ASN A 40 5.01 -3.30 2.39
N GLN A 41 6.30 -3.48 2.10
CA GLN A 41 6.77 -3.93 0.80
C GLN A 41 6.27 -5.35 0.46
N PRO A 42 6.17 -5.74 -0.82
CA PRO A 42 5.48 -6.97 -1.22
C PRO A 42 5.95 -8.25 -0.54
N LYS A 43 7.26 -8.37 -0.25
CA LYS A 43 7.82 -9.52 0.46
C LYS A 43 7.33 -9.68 1.91
N ASN A 44 6.83 -8.61 2.52
CA ASN A 44 6.37 -8.54 3.91
C ASN A 44 4.84 -8.71 4.03
N ILE A 45 4.16 -8.97 2.91
CA ILE A 45 2.72 -9.28 2.88
C ILE A 45 2.56 -10.61 2.16
N LEU A 46 2.25 -11.66 2.93
CA LEU A 46 2.14 -13.01 2.42
C LEU A 46 0.68 -13.36 2.15
N LEU A 47 0.42 -14.01 1.01
CA LEU A 47 -0.86 -14.59 0.65
C LEU A 47 -0.82 -16.11 0.89
N ASN A 48 -1.81 -16.63 1.62
CA ASN A 48 -2.03 -18.06 1.76
C ASN A 48 -3.53 -18.36 1.90
N ALA A 49 -4.03 -19.30 1.09
CA ALA A 49 -5.44 -19.71 1.09
C ALA A 49 -6.47 -18.56 0.96
N GLY A 50 -6.08 -17.44 0.33
CA GLY A 50 -6.95 -16.27 0.15
C GLY A 50 -6.88 -15.23 1.27
N ASP A 51 -6.10 -15.51 2.32
CA ASP A 51 -5.88 -14.61 3.45
C ASP A 51 -4.50 -13.96 3.39
N PHE A 52 -4.42 -12.74 3.92
CA PHE A 52 -3.20 -11.93 3.92
C PHE A 52 -2.58 -11.89 5.32
N TYR A 53 -1.27 -12.12 5.36
CA TYR A 53 -0.49 -12.15 6.58
C TYR A 53 0.63 -11.11 6.47
N PHE A 54 0.60 -10.12 7.35
CA PHE A 54 1.63 -9.11 7.48
C PHE A 54 2.77 -9.66 8.34
N VAL A 55 4.01 -9.47 7.91
CA VAL A 55 5.20 -9.97 8.61
C VAL A 55 6.29 -8.91 8.62
N ASP A 56 7.26 -9.05 9.53
CA ASP A 56 8.36 -8.10 9.69
C ASP A 56 7.89 -6.71 10.16
N PHE A 57 7.42 -6.66 11.41
CA PHE A 57 6.93 -5.45 12.09
C PHE A 57 8.04 -4.63 12.76
N SER A 58 9.30 -4.83 12.40
CA SER A 58 10.43 -4.17 13.10
C SER A 58 10.38 -2.64 13.03
N ASP A 59 9.82 -2.12 11.94
CA ASP A 59 9.71 -0.67 11.67
C ASP A 59 8.33 -0.10 12.03
N SER A 60 7.43 -0.94 12.55
CA SER A 60 6.06 -0.53 12.85
C SER A 60 6.02 0.54 13.95
N ARG A 61 5.13 1.52 13.76
CA ARG A 61 4.98 2.65 14.68
C ARG A 61 3.59 3.26 14.55
N GLU A 62 3.21 4.05 15.54
CA GLU A 62 2.01 4.87 15.44
C GLU A 62 2.17 5.94 14.36
N ASP A 63 1.25 5.95 13.39
CA ASP A 63 1.23 6.90 12.28
C ASP A 63 -0.22 7.03 11.75
N TYR A 64 -0.42 7.84 10.72
CA TYR A 64 -1.68 7.87 9.99
C TYR A 64 -1.79 6.66 9.04
N PRO A 65 -2.96 6.02 8.91
CA PRO A 65 -3.15 4.87 8.02
C PRO A 65 -2.83 5.19 6.55
N GLU A 66 -2.99 6.44 6.12
CA GLU A 66 -2.61 6.95 4.81
C GLU A 66 -1.13 6.68 4.49
N THR A 67 -0.25 6.63 5.50
CA THR A 67 1.17 6.32 5.35
C THR A 67 1.36 4.91 4.78
N ASP A 68 0.69 3.92 5.35
CA ASP A 68 0.74 2.53 4.88
C ASP A 68 0.04 2.38 3.53
N VAL A 69 -1.18 2.91 3.40
CA VAL A 69 -1.97 2.76 2.16
C VAL A 69 -1.25 3.37 0.97
N SER A 70 -0.72 4.59 1.11
CA SER A 70 0.00 5.26 0.03
C SER A 70 1.29 4.51 -0.33
N HIS A 71 2.08 4.07 0.66
CA HIS A 71 3.32 3.35 0.41
C HIS A 71 3.08 1.99 -0.29
N LEU A 72 2.03 1.26 0.12
CA LEU A 72 1.63 0.00 -0.52
C LEU A 72 1.28 0.21 -2.00
N LEU A 73 0.48 1.25 -2.30
CA LEU A 73 0.04 1.53 -3.67
C LEU A 73 1.18 2.05 -4.58
N LEU A 74 2.28 2.56 -4.02
CA LEU A 74 3.47 2.88 -4.81
C LEU A 74 4.16 1.64 -5.39
N PHE A 75 4.12 0.49 -4.69
CA PHE A 75 4.61 -0.76 -5.28
C PHE A 75 3.73 -1.19 -6.47
N TRP A 76 2.41 -0.97 -6.38
CA TRP A 76 1.48 -1.30 -7.46
C TRP A 76 1.65 -0.36 -8.64
N ALA A 77 1.96 0.91 -8.38
CA ALA A 77 2.27 1.91 -9.39
C ALA A 77 3.52 1.54 -10.21
N GLU A 78 4.46 0.78 -9.64
CA GLU A 78 5.63 0.26 -10.34
C GLU A 78 5.37 -1.09 -11.05
N GLU A 79 4.44 -1.90 -10.56
CA GLU A 79 4.18 -3.25 -11.06
C GLU A 79 3.18 -3.28 -12.24
N TYR A 80 2.18 -2.40 -12.23
CA TYR A 80 1.04 -2.50 -13.15
C TYR A 80 0.99 -1.42 -14.22
N GLU A 81 0.54 -1.81 -15.40
CA GLU A 81 0.07 -0.92 -16.45
C GLU A 81 -1.07 -0.03 -15.96
N PHE A 82 -1.16 1.19 -16.49
CA PHE A 82 -2.05 2.24 -15.96
C PHE A 82 -3.52 1.82 -15.76
N ILE A 83 -4.10 1.10 -16.73
CA ILE A 83 -5.50 0.67 -16.64
C ILE A 83 -5.69 -0.41 -15.57
N ASP A 84 -4.77 -1.37 -15.45
CA ASP A 84 -4.86 -2.41 -14.44
C ASP A 84 -4.57 -1.87 -13.04
N PHE A 85 -3.62 -0.93 -12.94
CA PHE A 85 -3.34 -0.19 -11.73
C PHE A 85 -4.59 0.51 -11.19
N ILE A 86 -5.24 1.35 -12.00
CA ILE A 86 -6.45 2.07 -11.57
C ILE A 86 -7.52 1.10 -11.11
N ARG A 87 -7.78 0.04 -11.89
CA ARG A 87 -8.81 -0.96 -11.55
C ARG A 87 -8.55 -1.60 -10.19
N ARG A 88 -7.31 -2.04 -9.94
CA ARG A 88 -6.91 -2.69 -8.69
C ARG A 88 -6.88 -1.72 -7.53
N ALA A 89 -6.26 -0.56 -7.70
CA ALA A 89 -6.15 0.48 -6.68
C ALA A 89 -7.52 1.03 -6.28
N ALA A 90 -8.43 1.26 -7.23
CA ALA A 90 -9.79 1.69 -6.93
C ALA A 90 -10.56 0.61 -6.14
N ALA A 91 -10.44 -0.67 -6.51
CA ALA A 91 -11.06 -1.76 -5.75
C ALA A 91 -10.52 -1.84 -4.31
N PHE A 92 -9.20 -1.69 -4.13
CA PHE A 92 -8.57 -1.60 -2.82
C PHE A 92 -9.09 -0.41 -2.02
N LEU A 93 -9.00 0.80 -2.57
CA LEU A 93 -9.36 2.05 -1.87
C LEU A 93 -10.84 2.09 -1.51
N ASN A 94 -11.72 1.63 -2.40
CA ASN A 94 -13.16 1.55 -2.11
C ASN A 94 -13.44 0.58 -0.96
N SER A 95 -12.80 -0.60 -0.96
CA SER A 95 -12.95 -1.58 0.13
C SER A 95 -12.40 -1.05 1.45
N TYR A 96 -11.19 -0.49 1.44
CA TYR A 96 -10.54 0.07 2.62
C TYR A 96 -11.36 1.20 3.26
N GLN A 97 -11.86 2.12 2.44
CA GLN A 97 -12.62 3.28 2.92
C GLN A 97 -14.02 2.94 3.48
N THR A 98 -14.55 1.74 3.21
CA THR A 98 -15.74 1.26 3.94
C THR A 98 -15.45 1.06 5.43
N GLN A 99 -14.17 0.95 5.80
CA GLN A 99 -13.73 0.66 7.14
C GLN A 99 -13.07 1.85 7.84
N ILE A 100 -12.13 2.49 7.16
CA ILE A 100 -11.39 3.65 7.67
C ILE A 100 -11.42 4.71 6.56
N PRO A 101 -12.20 5.80 6.72
CA PRO A 101 -12.16 6.93 5.79
C PRO A 101 -10.76 7.53 5.75
N LEU A 102 -10.23 7.75 4.54
CA LEU A 102 -8.95 8.43 4.35
C LEU A 102 -9.20 9.94 4.27
N ASP A 103 -8.39 10.72 4.97
CA ASP A 103 -8.47 12.18 4.93
C ASP A 103 -7.71 12.71 3.70
N PRO A 104 -8.31 13.53 2.82
CA PRO A 104 -7.65 14.03 1.62
C PRO A 104 -6.39 14.88 1.89
N GLN A 105 -6.36 15.64 2.98
CA GLN A 105 -5.18 16.45 3.32
C GLN A 105 -4.05 15.58 3.83
N ARG A 106 -4.34 14.62 4.71
CA ARG A 106 -3.36 13.63 5.18
C ARG A 106 -2.88 12.74 4.04
N TRP A 107 -3.77 12.34 3.15
CA TRP A 107 -3.45 11.55 1.97
C TRP A 107 -2.36 12.22 1.14
N ARG A 108 -2.55 13.50 0.79
CA ARG A 108 -1.55 14.27 0.02
C ARG A 108 -0.21 14.35 0.74
N PHE A 109 -0.22 14.61 2.04
CA PHE A 109 1.00 14.67 2.84
C PHE A 109 1.72 13.33 2.92
N CYS A 110 1.00 12.27 3.31
CA CYS A 110 1.52 10.91 3.46
C CYS A 110 1.99 10.33 2.12
N LEU A 111 1.27 10.56 1.01
CA LEU A 111 1.69 10.12 -0.32
C LEU A 111 3.00 10.81 -0.73
N SER A 112 3.12 12.12 -0.52
CA SER A 112 4.36 12.85 -0.80
C SER A 112 5.54 12.30 -0.01
N ASP A 113 5.36 12.06 1.30
CA ASP A 113 6.42 11.49 2.14
C ASP A 113 6.76 10.05 1.72
N SER A 114 5.73 9.23 1.42
CA SER A 114 5.90 7.87 0.92
C SER A 114 6.68 7.84 -0.40
N ILE A 115 6.41 8.75 -1.35
CA ILE A 115 7.17 8.89 -2.61
C ILE A 115 8.63 9.21 -2.30
N ASN A 116 8.89 10.18 -1.42
CA ASN A 116 10.26 10.57 -1.06
C ASN A 116 11.03 9.40 -0.43
N ARG A 117 10.42 8.67 0.51
CA ARG A 117 11.02 7.48 1.13
C ARG A 117 11.28 6.38 0.10
N PHE A 118 10.31 6.12 -0.77
CA PHE A 118 10.38 5.11 -1.82
C PHE A 118 11.52 5.38 -2.80
N ASP A 119 11.60 6.61 -3.31
CA ASP A 119 12.62 7.01 -4.29
C ASP A 119 14.03 7.09 -3.65
N LYS A 120 14.14 7.56 -2.41
CA LYS A 120 15.41 7.55 -1.65
C LYS A 120 15.95 6.12 -1.49
N ARG A 121 15.09 5.16 -1.12
CA ARG A 121 15.48 3.76 -0.97
C ARG A 121 15.94 3.16 -2.30
N ARG A 122 15.29 3.50 -3.41
CA ARG A 122 15.72 3.07 -4.75
C ARG A 122 17.10 3.59 -5.14
N LEU A 123 17.39 4.86 -4.86
CA LEU A 123 18.71 5.45 -5.13
C LEU A 123 19.82 4.76 -4.32
N GLN A 124 19.55 4.42 -3.06
CA GLN A 124 20.51 3.76 -2.17
C GLN A 124 20.85 2.33 -2.59
N HIS A 125 19.89 1.58 -3.15
CA HIS A 125 20.06 0.16 -3.49
C HIS A 125 20.32 -0.11 -4.98
N ARG A 126 20.71 0.90 -5.77
CA ARG A 126 20.84 0.80 -7.24
C ARG A 126 19.60 0.17 -7.87
N GLY A 127 18.42 0.64 -7.45
CA GLY A 127 17.14 0.15 -7.94
C GLY A 127 17.04 0.28 -9.46
N LYS A 128 16.21 -0.57 -10.07
CA LYS A 128 15.87 -0.47 -11.50
C LYS A 128 15.34 0.93 -11.81
N ASN A 129 15.38 1.36 -13.07
CA ASN A 129 14.66 2.56 -13.49
C ASN A 129 13.16 2.40 -13.18
N PRO A 130 12.43 3.49 -12.85
CA PRO A 130 10.99 3.42 -12.69
C PRO A 130 10.32 2.81 -13.92
N ALA A 131 9.26 2.03 -13.72
CA ALA A 131 8.44 1.57 -14.84
C ALA A 131 7.94 2.78 -15.64
N VAL A 132 7.85 2.67 -16.96
CA VAL A 132 7.42 3.77 -17.86
C VAL A 132 6.06 4.36 -17.43
N HIS A 133 5.19 3.52 -16.85
CA HIS A 133 3.84 3.88 -16.41
C HIS A 133 3.80 4.47 -14.99
N SER A 134 4.86 4.30 -14.19
CA SER A 134 4.90 4.71 -12.78
C SER A 134 4.59 6.20 -12.57
N PRO A 135 5.16 7.16 -13.33
CA PRO A 135 4.81 8.57 -13.16
C PRO A 135 3.31 8.85 -13.34
N ARG A 136 2.68 8.20 -14.33
CA ARG A 136 1.24 8.36 -14.59
C ARG A 136 0.39 7.75 -13.47
N ASN A 137 0.79 6.59 -12.95
CA ASN A 137 0.13 5.92 -11.82
C ASN A 137 0.22 6.77 -10.54
N ARG A 138 1.41 7.32 -10.25
CA ARG A 138 1.64 8.21 -9.10
C ARG A 138 0.82 9.49 -9.19
N ASN A 139 0.70 10.09 -10.37
CA ASN A 139 -0.15 11.26 -10.59
C ASN A 139 -1.63 10.95 -10.28
N TRP A 140 -2.13 9.79 -10.72
CA TRP A 140 -3.50 9.39 -10.38
C TRP A 140 -3.71 9.24 -8.87
N LEU A 141 -2.74 8.67 -8.14
CA LEU A 141 -2.80 8.61 -6.68
C LEU A 141 -2.91 9.99 -6.03
N SER A 142 -2.31 11.03 -6.62
CA SER A 142 -2.39 12.38 -6.05
C SER A 142 -3.79 13.03 -6.17
N GLU A 143 -4.68 12.46 -6.98
CA GLU A 143 -5.99 13.01 -7.32
C GLU A 143 -7.17 12.13 -6.85
N VAL A 144 -6.91 10.91 -6.36
CA VAL A 144 -7.96 9.89 -6.15
C VAL A 144 -8.75 10.04 -4.84
N ILE A 145 -8.19 10.70 -3.81
CA ILE A 145 -8.82 10.90 -2.49
C ILE A 145 -9.22 12.37 -2.30
#